data_AF-A0A418VYD4-F1
#
_entry.id   AF-A0A418VYD4-F1
#
_cell.length_a   1.000
_cell.length_b   1.000
_cell.length_c   1.000
_cell.angle_alpha   90.00
_cell.angle_beta   90.00
_cell.angle_gamma   90.00
#
_symmetry.space_group_name_H-M   'P 1'
#
loop_
_entity.id
_entity.type
_entity.pdbx_description
1 polymer ?
#
loop_
_entity_poly.entity_id
_entity_poly.type
_entity_poly.pdbx_seq_one_letter_code
_entity_poly.pdbx_strand_id
1 'polypeptide(L)'
;MRCNDATNSETFGVATSAWAGAHSGSGFWGARRTIGSEIYRCGSGISIDNVASAVKQVGDVYQFALKNGCLHVGLNGVWIGASDPVANTAPLWSGITGSVYAAVTDHDNSSSTNVTANFGASAFVYPIPTGYTAGFGVLQGVFATTLYTGNGSAQNILNGVDLLGSGGLVVTKARSNAANASVWIDTARGGSSTLFSNSQSAAATDGAAITGFTGDGYSVGGASSLNAASDSLVSWAFRQSPRFFKPVVVNHTNGTASVVDLSSLGTVGMTITKTTTKTNHWWVNHRSFPATGFASLDTSGGVQAGDTWTLGANSLTISADSETQTYIVYAFGHDVAEDGQIQCGVYTEGSSDVNVALGWPAQFVLTKPKDASGNWWVVDTARGFDKGLRLNTTDADVSAAYYAQHSNGFTAKAGNFGANTQIVYMAIRAS
;
A
#
# COMPACT_ATOMS: atom_id res chain seq x y z
N MET A 1 0.64 14.23 21.43
CA MET A 1 -0.47 13.84 22.33
C MET A 1 -0.79 15.03 23.21
N ARG A 2 -2.07 15.29 23.51
CA ARG A 2 -2.52 16.42 24.35
C ARG A 2 -3.16 15.88 25.63
N CYS A 3 -2.72 16.39 26.78
CA CYS A 3 -3.33 16.14 28.09
C CYS A 3 -4.60 16.99 28.23
N ASN A 4 -5.73 16.40 28.63
CA ASN A 4 -6.98 17.15 28.83
C ASN A 4 -7.49 17.14 30.28
N ASP A 5 -6.78 16.55 31.25
CA ASP A 5 -7.13 16.59 32.69
C ASP A 5 -5.88 16.84 33.58
N ALA A 6 -6.01 17.63 34.65
CA ALA A 6 -4.93 18.03 35.55
C ALA A 6 -4.71 17.04 36.72
N THR A 7 -5.56 16.03 36.87
CA THR A 7 -5.69 15.32 38.15
C THR A 7 -4.84 14.05 38.31
N ASN A 8 -4.17 13.53 37.27
CA ASN A 8 -3.45 12.25 37.33
C ASN A 8 -2.09 12.22 36.63
N SER A 9 -1.22 11.27 37.04
CA SER A 9 0.03 10.95 36.38
C SER A 9 -0.21 10.12 35.11
N GLU A 10 -0.12 10.73 33.94
CA GLU A 10 -0.18 10.03 32.64
C GLU A 10 1.21 9.51 32.25
N THR A 11 1.31 8.39 31.53
CA THR A 11 2.56 8.04 30.84
C THR A 11 2.30 7.88 29.36
N PHE A 12 3.20 8.48 28.59
CA PHE A 12 3.21 8.41 27.14
C PHE A 12 4.45 7.65 26.73
N GLY A 13 4.40 6.84 25.68
CA GLY A 13 5.60 6.12 25.27
C GLY A 13 5.46 5.34 23.98
N VAL A 14 6.46 4.48 23.78
CA VAL A 14 6.49 3.54 22.68
C VAL A 14 6.69 2.13 23.21
N ALA A 15 6.01 1.15 22.61
CA ALA A 15 6.11 -0.25 22.96
C ALA A 15 6.66 -1.05 21.78
N THR A 16 7.43 -2.11 22.04
CA THR A 16 7.91 -3.04 20.99
C THR A 16 7.04 -4.29 20.84
N SER A 17 5.87 -4.32 21.51
CA SER A 17 4.88 -5.39 21.45
C SER A 17 3.46 -4.82 21.41
N ALA A 18 2.56 -5.48 20.66
CA ALA A 18 1.25 -4.99 20.23
C ALA A 18 0.16 -4.83 21.33
N TRP A 19 0.46 -4.99 22.62
CA TRP A 19 -0.55 -5.00 23.70
C TRP A 19 -0.25 -3.99 24.81
N ALA A 20 -1.20 -3.08 25.05
CA ALA A 20 -1.19 -2.09 26.14
C ALA A 20 -2.45 -2.29 27.01
N GLY A 21 -2.27 -2.46 28.33
CA GLY A 21 -3.35 -2.54 29.31
C GLY A 21 -2.88 -2.07 30.69
N ALA A 22 -3.77 -1.39 31.43
CA ALA A 22 -3.48 -0.69 32.68
C ALA A 22 -3.25 -1.63 33.90
N HIS A 23 -2.47 -1.17 34.89
CA HIS A 23 -2.34 -1.82 36.20
C HIS A 23 -2.32 -0.77 37.33
N SER A 24 -2.84 -1.16 38.49
CA SER A 24 -2.80 -0.42 39.75
C SER A 24 -1.61 -0.81 40.61
N GLY A 25 -0.75 0.15 40.96
CA GLY A 25 0.34 -0.07 41.93
C GLY A 25 1.70 0.45 41.47
N SER A 26 2.34 1.18 42.37
CA SER A 26 3.65 1.80 42.23
C SER A 26 4.77 0.76 42.20
N GLY A 27 5.19 0.35 41.01
CA GLY A 27 6.44 -0.37 40.80
C GLY A 27 6.42 -1.35 39.62
N PHE A 28 7.19 -1.02 38.59
CA PHE A 28 7.45 -1.80 37.36
C PHE A 28 6.30 -1.90 36.34
N TRP A 29 6.63 -1.43 35.14
CA TRP A 29 5.80 -1.31 33.96
C TRP A 29 5.83 -2.59 33.11
N GLY A 30 4.69 -3.25 32.97
CA GLY A 30 4.48 -4.42 32.10
C GLY A 30 3.05 -4.94 32.22
N ALA A 31 2.41 -5.26 31.09
CA ALA A 31 1.04 -5.76 31.05
C ALA A 31 0.89 -7.07 31.86
N ARG A 32 -0.17 -7.17 32.67
CA ARG A 32 -0.55 -8.40 33.39
C ARG A 32 -1.77 -9.04 32.73
N ARG A 33 -1.66 -10.30 32.29
CA ARG A 33 -2.81 -11.20 32.09
C ARG A 33 -2.75 -12.27 33.18
N THR A 34 -3.84 -12.46 33.91
CA THR A 34 -4.03 -13.64 34.78
C THR A 34 -4.90 -14.64 34.01
N ILE A 35 -4.38 -15.83 33.70
CA ILE A 35 -5.18 -16.99 33.28
C ILE A 35 -4.88 -18.11 34.28
N GLY A 36 -5.82 -18.42 35.17
CA GLY A 36 -5.56 -19.39 36.23
C GLY A 36 -4.42 -18.97 37.17
N SER A 37 -3.56 -19.91 37.57
CA SER A 37 -2.47 -19.72 38.54
C SER A 37 -1.10 -19.38 37.95
N GLU A 38 -0.97 -19.21 36.63
CA GLU A 38 0.32 -18.89 35.98
C GLU A 38 0.43 -17.41 35.62
N ILE A 39 1.62 -16.84 35.91
CA ILE A 39 1.96 -15.43 35.68
C ILE A 39 2.93 -15.35 34.48
N TYR A 40 2.50 -14.75 33.37
CA TYR A 40 3.36 -14.42 32.23
C TYR A 40 3.77 -12.95 32.29
N ARG A 41 5.08 -12.66 32.23
CA ARG A 41 5.66 -11.30 32.28
C ARG A 41 6.18 -10.92 30.89
N CYS A 42 5.75 -9.78 30.34
CA CYS A 42 6.43 -9.18 29.18
C CYS A 42 7.65 -8.39 29.67
N GLY A 43 8.82 -8.66 29.10
CA GLY A 43 10.11 -8.19 29.61
C GLY A 43 10.67 -6.91 28.98
N SER A 44 9.92 -6.17 28.15
CA SER A 44 10.49 -5.01 27.43
C SER A 44 9.44 -3.97 27.03
N GLY A 45 9.20 -2.99 27.90
CA GLY A 45 8.49 -1.75 27.59
C GLY A 45 9.21 -0.56 28.21
N ILE A 46 9.22 0.61 27.55
CA ILE A 46 9.89 1.82 28.02
C ILE A 46 8.83 2.77 28.61
N SER A 47 8.93 3.07 29.91
CA SER A 47 8.08 4.06 30.59
C SER A 47 8.77 5.43 30.64
N ILE A 48 7.99 6.48 30.36
CA ILE A 48 8.38 7.89 30.39
C ILE A 48 7.76 8.56 31.64
N ASP A 49 8.02 7.99 32.82
CA ASP A 49 7.46 8.52 34.08
C ASP A 49 8.22 9.75 34.63
N ASN A 50 9.46 9.99 34.20
CA ASN A 50 10.39 10.89 34.92
C ASN A 50 11.00 12.02 34.08
N VAL A 51 10.30 12.48 33.05
CA VAL A 51 10.92 13.35 32.03
C VAL A 51 10.68 14.84 32.26
N ALA A 52 9.90 15.21 33.27
CA ALA A 52 9.99 16.54 33.86
C ALA A 52 9.49 16.48 35.30
N SER A 53 10.23 17.05 36.24
CA SER A 53 9.75 17.39 37.59
C SER A 53 8.63 18.45 37.60
N ALA A 54 7.99 18.69 36.46
CA ALA A 54 6.92 19.64 36.27
C ALA A 54 5.59 18.89 36.26
N VAL A 55 4.66 19.34 37.10
CA VAL A 55 3.27 18.86 37.13
C VAL A 55 2.68 18.99 35.72
N LYS A 56 2.24 17.87 35.14
CA LYS A 56 1.58 17.82 33.82
C LYS A 56 0.30 18.65 33.89
N GLN A 57 0.07 19.52 32.91
CA GLN A 57 -1.09 20.41 32.89
C GLN A 57 -2.04 20.09 31.74
N VAL A 58 -3.32 20.34 31.96
CA VAL A 58 -4.32 20.38 30.89
C VAL A 58 -3.84 21.32 29.79
N GLY A 59 -3.80 20.81 28.57
CA GLY A 59 -3.33 21.56 27.40
C GLY A 59 -1.90 21.27 27.00
N ASP A 60 -1.11 20.59 27.84
CA ASP A 60 0.24 20.17 27.47
C ASP A 60 0.22 19.28 26.24
N VAL A 61 1.10 19.59 25.29
CA VAL A 61 1.27 18.83 24.05
C VAL A 61 2.66 18.20 24.04
N TYR A 62 2.66 16.87 24.14
CA TYR A 62 3.85 16.04 23.97
C TYR A 62 4.08 15.73 22.49
N GLN A 63 5.33 15.85 22.06
CA GLN A 63 5.80 15.51 20.71
C GLN A 63 6.85 14.39 20.80
N PHE A 64 6.77 13.43 19.88
CA PHE A 64 7.64 12.26 19.85
C PHE A 64 8.28 12.17 18.46
N ALA A 65 9.59 11.92 18.43
CA ALA A 65 10.34 11.78 17.19
C ALA A 65 11.26 10.54 17.30
N LEU A 66 11.07 9.56 16.43
CA LEU A 66 11.84 8.32 16.40
C LEU A 66 12.65 8.24 15.10
N LYS A 67 13.97 8.08 15.20
CA LYS A 67 14.88 7.95 14.06
C LYS A 67 16.05 7.06 14.43
N ASN A 68 16.43 6.11 13.57
CA ASN A 68 17.59 5.24 13.78
C ASN A 68 17.65 4.61 15.20
N GLY A 69 16.50 4.11 15.69
CA GLY A 69 16.39 3.52 17.03
C GLY A 69 16.52 4.51 18.19
N CYS A 70 16.52 5.81 17.93
CA CYS A 70 16.62 6.90 18.90
C CYS A 70 15.27 7.60 19.06
N LEU A 71 14.73 7.60 20.28
CA LEU A 71 13.49 8.30 20.65
C LEU A 71 13.81 9.64 21.31
N HIS A 72 13.28 10.69 20.70
CA HIS A 72 13.31 12.06 21.19
C HIS A 72 11.91 12.45 21.64
N VAL A 73 11.81 13.17 22.75
CA VAL A 73 10.54 13.62 23.32
C VAL A 73 10.63 15.11 23.59
N GLY A 74 9.59 15.82 23.20
CA GLY A 74 9.42 17.24 23.50
C GLY A 74 8.11 17.50 24.22
N LEU A 75 8.07 18.63 24.92
CA LEU A 75 6.90 19.17 25.60
C LEU A 75 6.71 20.61 25.16
N ASN A 76 5.50 20.92 24.70
CA ASN A 76 5.10 22.27 24.31
C ASN A 76 6.08 22.96 23.32
N GLY A 77 6.57 22.19 22.33
CA GLY A 77 7.49 22.68 21.32
C GLY A 77 8.97 22.63 21.70
N VAL A 78 9.30 22.28 22.95
CA VAL A 78 10.69 22.22 23.45
C VAL A 78 11.13 20.77 23.63
N TRP A 79 12.27 20.40 23.05
CA TRP A 79 12.85 19.06 23.22
C TRP A 79 13.46 18.90 24.61
N ILE A 80 13.22 17.75 25.24
CA ILE A 80 13.57 17.52 26.63
C ILE A 80 15.02 17.01 26.72
N GLY A 81 15.77 17.43 27.73
CA GLY A 81 17.08 16.84 28.05
C GLY A 81 18.17 17.05 27.00
N ALA A 82 18.35 18.29 26.52
CA ALA A 82 19.30 18.65 25.45
C ALA A 82 19.11 17.87 24.14
N SER A 83 17.97 17.19 23.99
CA SER A 83 17.68 16.34 22.84
C SER A 83 17.53 17.17 21.57
N ASP A 84 18.18 16.73 20.50
CA ASP A 84 18.05 17.31 19.16
C ASP A 84 17.72 16.19 18.16
N PRO A 85 16.46 16.09 17.71
CA PRO A 85 16.06 15.08 16.72
C PRO A 85 16.66 15.34 15.33
N VAL A 86 16.89 16.60 14.93
CA VAL A 86 17.44 16.91 13.60
C VAL A 86 18.86 16.36 13.50
N ALA A 87 19.68 16.62 14.51
CA ALA A 87 21.04 16.09 14.63
C ALA A 87 21.07 14.62 15.10
N ASN A 88 19.96 14.07 15.58
CA ASN A 88 19.84 12.76 16.22
C ASN A 88 20.83 12.60 17.41
N THR A 89 20.96 13.66 18.22
CA THR A 89 21.85 13.71 19.39
C THR A 89 21.07 13.82 20.70
N ALA A 90 21.67 13.33 21.79
CA ALA A 90 21.06 13.26 23.12
C ALA A 90 19.60 12.73 23.09
N PRO A 91 19.34 11.59 22.42
CA PRO A 91 18.01 11.04 22.45
C PRO A 91 17.70 10.62 23.88
N LEU A 92 16.43 10.76 24.24
CA LEU A 92 15.96 10.36 25.55
C LEU A 92 16.09 8.83 25.74
N TRP A 93 15.94 8.08 24.64
CA TRP A 93 16.30 6.67 24.55
C TRP A 93 16.96 6.32 23.22
N SER A 94 17.86 5.33 23.24
CA SER A 94 18.50 4.78 22.04
C SER A 94 18.48 3.26 22.07
N GLY A 95 18.80 2.62 20.94
CA GLY A 95 18.84 1.15 20.84
C GLY A 95 17.46 0.50 20.66
N ILE A 96 16.44 1.27 20.27
CA ILE A 96 15.13 0.72 19.93
C ILE A 96 15.24 -0.06 18.62
N THR A 97 14.89 -1.34 18.66
CA THR A 97 14.91 -2.26 17.50
C THR A 97 13.55 -2.93 17.32
N GLY A 98 13.22 -3.30 16.08
CA GLY A 98 11.98 -4.01 15.76
C GLY A 98 10.79 -3.07 15.54
N SER A 99 9.59 -3.66 15.53
CA SER A 99 8.34 -2.90 15.38
C SER A 99 8.08 -2.03 16.60
N VAL A 100 7.55 -0.83 16.38
CA VAL A 100 7.26 0.14 17.43
C VAL A 100 5.80 0.56 17.36
N TYR A 101 5.12 0.57 18.50
CA TYR A 101 3.73 0.95 18.66
C TYR A 101 3.64 2.20 19.53
N ALA A 102 2.77 3.13 19.14
CA ALA A 102 2.40 4.24 20.01
C ALA A 102 1.60 3.71 21.20
N ALA A 103 1.95 4.11 22.41
CA ALA A 103 1.23 3.74 23.62
C ALA A 103 0.93 4.96 24.48
N VAL A 104 -0.26 4.96 25.07
CA VAL A 104 -0.64 5.84 26.16
C VAL A 104 -1.24 4.99 27.26
N THR A 105 -0.90 5.32 28.49
CA THR A 105 -1.41 4.65 29.68
C THR A 105 -1.74 5.70 30.73
N ASP A 106 -2.88 5.53 31.36
CA ASP A 106 -3.34 6.31 32.50
C ASP A 106 -3.04 5.57 33.82
N HIS A 107 -2.96 6.33 34.91
CA HIS A 107 -2.81 5.79 36.25
C HIS A 107 -4.19 5.69 36.93
N ASP A 108 -4.58 4.47 37.30
CA ASP A 108 -5.70 4.06 38.16
C ASP A 108 -7.12 4.59 37.89
N ASN A 109 -8.06 3.65 37.66
CA ASN A 109 -9.49 3.55 38.09
C ASN A 109 -10.38 4.80 38.25
N SER A 110 -9.96 5.98 37.79
CA SER A 110 -10.71 7.23 37.83
C SER A 110 -11.16 7.53 36.41
N SER A 111 -12.47 7.55 36.23
CA SER A 111 -13.16 7.58 34.94
C SER A 111 -13.05 8.92 34.17
N SER A 112 -11.95 9.67 34.29
CA SER A 112 -11.89 11.07 33.81
C SER A 112 -10.65 11.47 33.00
N THR A 113 -9.64 10.62 32.82
CA THR A 113 -8.48 10.96 31.99
C THR A 113 -8.83 10.92 30.50
N ASN A 114 -8.71 12.07 29.82
CA ASN A 114 -8.94 12.19 28.39
C ASN A 114 -7.65 12.61 27.70
N VAL A 115 -7.06 11.73 26.90
CA VAL A 115 -5.91 12.07 26.04
C VAL A 115 -6.36 12.14 24.59
N THR A 116 -5.86 13.14 23.86
CA THR A 116 -5.98 13.17 22.41
C THR A 116 -4.63 12.88 21.77
N ALA A 117 -4.57 11.84 20.92
CA ALA A 117 -3.39 11.56 20.10
C ALA A 117 -3.64 12.00 18.65
N ASN A 118 -2.68 12.73 18.08
CA ASN A 118 -2.64 13.02 16.65
C ASN A 118 -1.51 12.20 16.04
N PHE A 119 -1.86 11.32 15.11
CA PHE A 119 -0.92 10.46 14.39
C PHE A 119 -0.72 10.90 12.93
N GLY A 120 -0.92 12.18 12.64
CA GLY A 120 -0.82 12.76 11.29
C GLY A 120 -2.16 12.92 10.57
N ALA A 121 -3.28 12.60 11.23
CA ALA A 121 -4.63 12.82 10.68
C ALA A 121 -5.00 14.32 10.56
N SER A 122 -4.30 15.18 11.30
CA SER A 122 -4.41 16.63 11.20
C SER A 122 -3.03 17.29 11.36
N ALA A 123 -2.91 18.56 11.01
CA ALA A 123 -1.66 19.31 11.20
C ALA A 123 -1.20 19.27 12.68
N PHE A 124 0.10 19.05 12.89
CA PHE A 124 0.67 19.11 14.23
C PHE A 124 0.72 20.55 14.74
N VAL A 125 0.50 20.72 16.05
CA VAL A 125 0.59 22.02 16.74
C VAL A 125 2.01 22.59 16.68
N TYR A 126 3.02 21.70 16.69
CA TYR A 126 4.43 22.08 16.57
C TYR A 126 5.03 21.56 15.27
N PRO A 127 6.02 22.27 14.69
CA PRO A 127 6.69 21.86 13.46
C PRO A 127 7.33 20.47 13.59
N ILE A 128 7.26 19.70 12.50
CA ILE A 128 7.95 18.42 12.39
C ILE A 128 9.45 18.71 12.19
N PRO A 129 10.37 18.11 12.96
CA PRO A 129 11.80 18.27 12.74
C PRO A 129 12.22 17.85 11.33
N THR A 130 13.18 18.54 10.74
CA THR A 130 13.72 18.20 9.43
C THR A 130 14.23 16.76 9.39
N GLY A 131 13.82 16.00 8.37
CA GLY A 131 14.17 14.58 8.22
C GLY A 131 13.26 13.60 8.97
N TYR A 132 12.09 14.07 9.43
CA TYR A 132 11.01 13.24 9.96
C TYR A 132 9.74 13.41 9.13
N THR A 133 8.87 12.41 9.17
CA THR A 133 7.55 12.44 8.55
C THR A 133 6.47 12.51 9.63
N ALA A 134 5.34 13.14 9.31
CA ALA A 134 4.15 13.19 10.14
C ALA A 134 3.65 11.79 10.54
N GLY A 135 3.39 11.57 11.84
CA GLY A 135 2.71 10.38 12.36
C GLY A 135 3.60 9.20 12.75
N PHE A 136 3.01 8.20 13.43
CA PHE A 136 3.63 6.87 13.52
C PHE A 136 3.39 6.24 12.16
N GLY A 137 4.35 6.49 11.25
CA GLY A 137 4.25 6.22 9.82
C GLY A 137 3.18 5.20 9.52
N VAL A 138 2.05 5.69 9.00
CA VAL A 138 0.91 4.87 8.57
C VAL A 138 1.50 3.82 7.66
N LEU A 139 1.80 2.65 8.22
CA LEU A 139 2.36 1.47 7.58
C LEU A 139 3.04 1.81 6.25
N GLN A 140 4.11 2.64 6.32
CA GLN A 140 4.68 3.44 5.22
C GLN A 140 4.02 3.10 3.87
N GLY A 141 2.93 3.80 3.51
CA GLY A 141 1.90 3.30 2.59
C GLY A 141 2.48 2.56 1.39
N VAL A 142 2.39 1.23 1.37
CA VAL A 142 2.85 0.41 0.23
C VAL A 142 2.00 0.64 -1.01
N PHE A 143 0.85 1.29 -0.84
CA PHE A 143 -0.10 1.61 -1.87
C PHE A 143 -0.77 2.96 -1.59
N ALA A 144 -1.04 3.73 -2.65
CA ALA A 144 -1.93 4.88 -2.58
C ALA A 144 -2.74 5.02 -3.86
N THR A 145 -3.99 5.46 -3.69
CA THR A 145 -4.81 5.99 -4.79
C THR A 145 -4.84 7.50 -4.68
N THR A 146 -4.45 8.22 -5.73
CA THR A 146 -4.43 9.68 -5.74
C THR A 146 -5.27 10.22 -6.88
N LEU A 147 -6.18 11.13 -6.56
CA LEU A 147 -6.95 11.89 -7.54
C LEU A 147 -6.27 13.24 -7.74
N TYR A 148 -6.07 13.64 -8.99
CA TYR A 148 -5.52 14.94 -9.31
C TYR A 148 -6.09 15.45 -10.63
N THR A 149 -5.93 16.75 -10.87
CA THR A 149 -6.30 17.39 -12.13
C THR A 149 -5.04 17.73 -12.88
N GLY A 150 -4.99 17.34 -14.16
CA GLY A 150 -3.85 17.65 -14.99
C GLY A 150 -3.74 19.15 -15.27
N ASN A 151 -2.52 19.65 -15.37
CA ASN A 151 -2.22 21.08 -15.54
C ASN A 151 -1.35 21.37 -16.78
N GLY A 152 -1.05 20.36 -17.60
CA GLY A 152 -0.25 20.47 -18.81
C GLY A 152 1.21 20.88 -18.59
N SER A 153 1.68 20.94 -17.34
CA SER A 153 2.99 21.46 -16.96
C SER A 153 3.57 20.66 -15.78
N ALA A 154 4.76 20.97 -15.27
CA ALA A 154 5.30 20.20 -14.16
C ALA A 154 4.39 20.27 -12.91
N GLN A 155 4.13 19.13 -12.25
CA GLN A 155 3.50 19.09 -10.94
C GLN A 155 3.97 17.89 -10.10
N ASN A 156 3.94 18.06 -8.79
CA ASN A 156 4.25 17.01 -7.83
C ASN A 156 2.97 16.34 -7.36
N ILE A 157 2.96 15.01 -7.38
CA ILE A 157 1.90 14.17 -6.84
C ILE A 157 2.42 13.59 -5.53
N LEU A 158 2.03 14.23 -4.42
CA LEU A 158 2.39 13.81 -3.07
C LEU A 158 1.33 12.82 -2.56
N ASN A 159 1.68 11.55 -2.51
CA ASN A 159 0.77 10.47 -2.14
C ASN A 159 1.24 9.66 -0.93
N GLY A 160 2.39 10.03 -0.34
CA GLY A 160 2.98 9.37 0.82
C GLY A 160 3.66 8.04 0.51
N VAL A 161 3.76 7.64 -0.76
CA VAL A 161 4.42 6.41 -1.20
C VAL A 161 5.86 6.68 -1.58
N ASP A 162 6.81 6.07 -0.86
CA ASP A 162 8.24 6.18 -1.17
C ASP A 162 8.59 5.39 -2.43
N LEU A 163 8.69 6.07 -3.58
CA LEU A 163 9.10 5.48 -4.85
C LEU A 163 10.59 5.67 -5.14
N LEU A 164 11.25 6.63 -4.46
CA LEU A 164 12.68 6.89 -4.66
C LEU A 164 13.56 5.87 -3.93
N GLY A 165 13.30 5.65 -2.65
CA GLY A 165 14.11 4.77 -1.80
C GLY A 165 13.81 3.29 -2.02
N SER A 166 12.54 2.96 -2.24
CA SER A 166 12.09 1.56 -2.30
C SER A 166 11.88 1.05 -3.73
N GLY A 167 11.63 1.94 -4.69
CA GLY A 167 11.17 1.58 -6.02
C GLY A 167 9.66 1.28 -6.07
N GLY A 168 9.11 1.11 -7.26
CA GLY A 168 7.69 0.85 -7.42
C GLY A 168 7.14 1.02 -8.83
N LEU A 169 5.82 1.10 -8.90
CA LEU A 169 5.02 1.27 -10.12
C LEU A 169 3.98 2.35 -9.88
N VAL A 170 3.80 3.20 -10.88
CA VAL A 170 2.68 4.15 -10.98
C VAL A 170 1.84 3.74 -12.19
N VAL A 171 0.56 3.49 -11.95
CA VAL A 171 -0.44 3.30 -13.00
C VAL A 171 -1.37 4.50 -12.99
N THR A 172 -1.43 5.25 -14.09
CA THR A 172 -2.29 6.43 -14.22
C THR A 172 -3.36 6.21 -15.26
N LYS A 173 -4.59 6.65 -14.99
CA LYS A 173 -5.68 6.62 -15.96
C LYS A 173 -6.53 7.88 -15.88
N ALA A 174 -6.97 8.38 -17.04
CA ALA A 174 -7.93 9.47 -17.10
C ALA A 174 -9.32 8.98 -16.67
N ARG A 175 -10.01 9.83 -15.90
CA ARG A 175 -11.37 9.62 -15.41
C ARG A 175 -12.40 10.38 -16.22
N SER A 176 -12.02 11.53 -16.80
CA SER A 176 -12.91 12.40 -17.58
C SER A 176 -12.80 12.23 -19.09
N ASN A 177 -11.72 11.62 -19.57
CA ASN A 177 -11.36 11.60 -20.99
C ASN A 177 -11.24 10.16 -21.51
N ALA A 178 -12.08 9.82 -22.50
CA ALA A 178 -12.15 8.49 -23.08
C ALA A 178 -11.07 8.19 -24.15
N ALA A 179 -10.08 9.08 -24.33
CA ALA A 179 -9.00 8.92 -25.31
C ALA A 179 -7.69 8.39 -24.69
N ASN A 180 -7.53 8.48 -23.38
CA ASN A 180 -6.28 8.15 -22.70
C ASN A 180 -6.29 6.73 -22.13
N ALA A 181 -5.38 5.91 -22.62
CA ALA A 181 -5.11 4.58 -22.07
C ALA A 181 -4.49 4.66 -20.67
N SER A 182 -4.58 3.56 -19.91
CA SER A 182 -3.86 3.46 -18.63
C SER A 182 -2.36 3.36 -18.89
N VAL A 183 -1.59 4.27 -18.29
CA VAL A 183 -0.14 4.38 -18.45
C VAL A 183 0.57 3.76 -17.26
N TRP A 184 1.54 2.88 -17.54
CA TRP A 184 2.33 2.14 -16.56
C TRP A 184 3.77 2.59 -16.61
N ILE A 185 4.27 3.11 -15.50
CA ILE A 185 5.63 3.63 -15.36
C ILE A 185 6.22 3.09 -14.05
N ASP A 186 7.40 2.49 -14.12
CA ASP A 186 8.07 1.93 -12.96
C ASP A 186 9.49 2.46 -12.80
N THR A 187 9.99 2.30 -11.59
CA THR A 187 11.32 2.77 -11.20
C THR A 187 12.43 1.92 -11.80
N ALA A 188 12.15 0.67 -12.18
CA ALA A 188 13.15 -0.26 -12.72
C ALA A 188 13.56 0.09 -14.17
N ARG A 189 12.64 0.68 -14.94
CA ARG A 189 12.88 1.14 -16.32
C ARG A 189 13.05 2.66 -16.43
N GLY A 190 12.72 3.41 -15.38
CA GLY A 190 12.84 4.86 -15.31
C GLY A 190 11.56 5.61 -15.69
N GLY A 191 11.45 6.85 -15.20
CA GLY A 191 10.21 7.64 -15.26
C GLY A 191 9.71 8.02 -16.67
N SER A 192 10.60 7.97 -17.67
CA SER A 192 10.25 8.24 -19.07
C SER A 192 9.80 7.01 -19.85
N SER A 193 9.97 5.80 -19.31
CA SER A 193 9.60 4.55 -20.00
C SER A 193 8.13 4.22 -19.75
N THR A 194 7.28 4.43 -20.76
CA THR A 194 5.83 4.21 -20.65
C THR A 194 5.39 2.91 -21.30
N LEU A 195 4.37 2.30 -20.71
CA LEU A 195 3.62 1.18 -21.27
C LEU A 195 2.12 1.46 -21.16
N PHE A 196 1.33 0.90 -22.08
CA PHE A 196 -0.12 1.11 -22.13
C PHE A 196 -0.85 -0.23 -22.08
N SER A 197 -1.72 -0.42 -21.08
CA SER A 197 -2.35 -1.72 -20.82
C SER A 197 -3.48 -2.09 -21.77
N ASN A 198 -3.84 -1.23 -22.72
CA ASN A 198 -4.76 -1.53 -23.82
C ASN A 198 -4.03 -1.78 -25.15
N SER A 199 -2.69 -1.89 -25.12
CA SER A 199 -1.86 -1.94 -26.32
C SER A 199 -0.83 -3.05 -26.24
N GLN A 200 -0.55 -3.64 -27.40
CA GLN A 200 0.54 -4.60 -27.57
C GLN A 200 1.89 -3.93 -27.81
N SER A 201 1.94 -2.62 -28.08
CA SER A 201 3.18 -1.93 -28.40
C SER A 201 4.31 -2.19 -27.38
N ALA A 202 5.54 -2.12 -27.85
CA ALA A 202 6.73 -2.09 -27.00
C ALA A 202 6.72 -0.85 -26.08
N ALA A 203 7.68 -0.77 -25.15
CA ALA A 203 7.82 0.41 -24.29
C ALA A 203 8.11 1.64 -25.15
N ALA A 204 7.44 2.75 -24.83
CA ALA A 204 7.71 4.05 -25.45
C ALA A 204 8.54 4.92 -24.50
N THR A 205 9.24 5.91 -25.06
CA THR A 205 9.95 6.92 -24.28
C THR A 205 9.20 8.25 -24.37
N ASP A 206 8.81 8.80 -23.23
CA ASP A 206 8.22 10.12 -23.10
C ASP A 206 8.94 10.89 -21.99
N GLY A 207 9.78 11.85 -22.37
CA GLY A 207 10.54 12.68 -21.42
C GLY A 207 9.68 13.62 -20.57
N ALA A 208 8.41 13.81 -20.94
CA ALA A 208 7.45 14.62 -20.19
C ALA A 208 6.56 13.79 -19.26
N ALA A 209 6.78 12.47 -19.16
CA ALA A 209 6.04 11.56 -18.30
C ALA A 209 6.37 11.76 -16.81
N ILE A 210 6.87 10.75 -16.09
CA ILE A 210 7.37 10.95 -14.72
C ILE A 210 8.79 11.52 -14.82
N THR A 211 8.96 12.75 -14.33
CA THR A 211 10.24 13.47 -14.36
C THR A 211 11.10 13.20 -13.12
N GLY A 212 10.52 12.64 -12.07
CA GLY A 212 11.25 12.21 -10.88
C GLY A 212 10.39 11.34 -9.96
N PHE A 213 11.00 10.31 -9.38
CA PHE A 213 10.44 9.59 -8.23
C PHE A 213 10.93 10.24 -6.95
N THR A 214 10.08 10.30 -5.92
CA THR A 214 10.38 10.98 -4.65
C THR A 214 10.10 10.07 -3.46
N GLY A 215 10.53 10.50 -2.27
CA GLY A 215 10.32 9.76 -1.02
C GLY A 215 8.87 9.71 -0.53
N ASP A 216 7.98 10.46 -1.18
CA ASP A 216 6.57 10.64 -0.80
C ASP A 216 5.64 10.75 -2.03
N GLY A 217 6.09 10.27 -3.18
CA GLY A 217 5.31 10.21 -4.42
C GLY A 217 6.18 10.37 -5.66
N TYR A 218 5.76 11.22 -6.60
CA TYR A 218 6.47 11.45 -7.86
C TYR A 218 6.13 12.80 -8.49
N SER A 219 6.98 13.26 -9.40
CA SER A 219 6.78 14.46 -10.22
C SER A 219 6.42 14.04 -11.64
N VAL A 220 5.41 14.69 -12.22
CA VAL A 220 5.04 14.54 -13.64
C VAL A 220 5.41 15.80 -14.42
N GLY A 221 5.77 15.63 -15.69
CA GLY A 221 5.90 16.71 -16.67
C GLY A 221 4.58 16.97 -17.39
N GLY A 222 4.65 17.55 -18.58
CA GLY A 222 3.49 17.92 -19.39
C GLY A 222 2.91 16.82 -20.29
N ALA A 223 3.23 15.53 -20.07
CA ALA A 223 2.74 14.44 -20.90
C ALA A 223 1.19 14.37 -20.91
N SER A 224 0.58 14.38 -22.09
CA SER A 224 -0.88 14.43 -22.25
C SER A 224 -1.59 13.22 -21.63
N SER A 225 -0.97 12.04 -21.67
CA SER A 225 -1.55 10.82 -21.12
C SER A 225 -1.51 10.74 -19.58
N LEU A 226 -0.74 11.61 -18.93
CA LEU A 226 -0.52 11.62 -17.48
C LEU A 226 -0.95 12.94 -16.83
N ASN A 227 -1.02 14.02 -17.59
CA ASN A 227 -1.11 15.37 -17.05
C ASN A 227 -1.67 16.39 -18.07
N ALA A 228 -2.54 15.97 -19.00
CA ALA A 228 -3.23 16.92 -19.87
C ALA A 228 -4.04 17.95 -19.05
N ALA A 229 -3.99 19.21 -19.45
CA ALA A 229 -4.69 20.29 -18.75
C ALA A 229 -6.19 19.99 -18.64
N SER A 230 -6.74 20.16 -17.43
CA SER A 230 -8.15 19.94 -17.08
C SER A 230 -8.62 18.48 -17.07
N ASP A 231 -7.77 17.50 -17.43
CA ASP A 231 -8.14 16.09 -17.29
C ASP A 231 -8.20 15.71 -15.81
N SER A 232 -9.32 15.13 -15.38
CA SER A 232 -9.42 14.48 -14.07
C SER A 232 -8.76 13.10 -14.16
N LEU A 233 -7.74 12.87 -13.34
CA LEU A 233 -6.93 11.64 -13.36
C LEU A 233 -7.07 10.87 -12.05
N VAL A 234 -6.73 9.60 -12.11
CA VAL A 234 -6.42 8.76 -10.94
C VAL A 234 -5.08 8.09 -11.18
N SER A 235 -4.28 8.01 -10.12
CA SER A 235 -3.05 7.23 -10.10
C SER A 235 -3.08 6.23 -8.96
N TRP A 236 -2.66 5.00 -9.25
CA TRP A 236 -2.39 3.96 -8.28
C TRP A 236 -0.87 3.78 -8.19
N ALA A 237 -0.30 4.14 -7.04
CA ALA A 237 1.12 3.97 -6.77
C ALA A 237 1.32 2.73 -5.90
N PHE A 238 2.21 1.83 -6.35
CA PHE A 238 2.58 0.60 -5.68
C PHE A 238 4.06 0.68 -5.34
N ARG A 239 4.38 0.64 -4.05
CA ARG A 239 5.77 0.56 -3.62
C ARG A 239 6.24 -0.88 -3.66
N GLN A 240 7.45 -1.10 -4.16
CA GLN A 240 8.10 -2.39 -3.99
C GLN A 240 8.26 -2.69 -2.49
N SER A 241 7.72 -3.81 -2.04
CA SER A 241 7.75 -4.22 -0.64
C SER A 241 7.59 -5.74 -0.53
N PRO A 242 8.33 -6.40 0.39
CA PRO A 242 8.10 -7.81 0.70
C PRO A 242 6.62 -8.07 0.99
N ARG A 243 6.16 -9.28 0.61
CA ARG A 243 4.77 -9.76 0.76
C ARG A 243 3.69 -8.94 0.03
N PHE A 244 4.06 -7.88 -0.68
CA PHE A 244 3.12 -6.97 -1.33
C PHE A 244 3.34 -6.85 -2.84
N PHE A 245 4.48 -6.29 -3.28
CA PHE A 245 4.73 -5.97 -4.69
C PHE A 245 6.22 -6.02 -5.03
N LYS A 246 6.55 -6.58 -6.21
CA LYS A 246 7.92 -6.66 -6.74
C LYS A 246 7.93 -6.45 -8.27
N PRO A 247 8.46 -5.33 -8.78
CA PRO A 247 8.81 -5.18 -10.19
C PRO A 247 10.15 -5.87 -10.49
N VAL A 248 10.25 -6.62 -11.59
CA VAL A 248 11.48 -7.29 -12.02
C VAL A 248 11.69 -7.17 -13.53
N VAL A 249 12.83 -6.65 -13.96
CA VAL A 249 13.26 -6.69 -15.36
C VAL A 249 13.97 -8.01 -15.63
N VAL A 250 13.57 -8.71 -16.70
CA VAL A 250 14.09 -10.02 -17.07
C VAL A 250 14.58 -9.98 -18.52
N ASN A 251 15.85 -10.29 -18.73
CA ASN A 251 16.42 -10.48 -20.07
C ASN A 251 16.40 -11.98 -20.38
N HIS A 252 15.43 -12.40 -21.19
CA HIS A 252 15.27 -13.80 -21.58
C HIS A 252 15.99 -14.08 -22.89
N THR A 253 16.55 -15.28 -23.02
CA THR A 253 17.19 -15.76 -24.25
C THR A 253 16.56 -17.09 -24.68
N ASN A 254 16.10 -17.16 -25.93
CA ASN A 254 15.52 -18.36 -26.50
C ASN A 254 16.49 -19.56 -26.39
N GLY A 255 15.93 -20.73 -26.10
CA GLY A 255 16.66 -21.98 -25.87
C GLY A 255 17.07 -22.20 -24.40
N THR A 256 16.80 -21.26 -23.48
CA THR A 256 17.06 -21.46 -22.04
C THR A 256 15.95 -20.83 -21.20
N ALA A 257 15.28 -21.65 -20.39
CA ALA A 257 14.24 -21.15 -19.50
C ALA A 257 14.81 -20.12 -18.51
N SER A 258 14.04 -19.07 -18.22
CA SER A 258 14.42 -18.06 -17.21
C SER A 258 13.53 -18.19 -15.99
N VAL A 259 14.13 -18.30 -14.81
CA VAL A 259 13.38 -18.34 -13.55
C VAL A 259 13.48 -16.98 -12.87
N VAL A 260 12.34 -16.35 -12.66
CA VAL A 260 12.22 -15.08 -11.94
C VAL A 260 11.99 -15.40 -10.46
N ASP A 261 12.93 -15.01 -9.61
CA ASP A 261 12.79 -15.15 -8.16
C ASP A 261 11.78 -14.13 -7.61
N LEU A 262 10.72 -14.64 -6.98
CA LEU A 262 9.66 -13.86 -6.34
C LEU A 262 9.53 -14.22 -4.84
N SER A 263 10.55 -14.83 -4.24
CA SER A 263 10.55 -15.31 -2.85
C SER A 263 10.24 -14.22 -1.81
N SER A 264 10.61 -12.96 -2.08
CA SER A 264 10.29 -11.84 -1.19
C SER A 264 8.79 -11.59 -1.04
N LEU A 265 7.94 -12.10 -1.93
CA LEU A 265 6.49 -12.03 -1.81
C LEU A 265 5.92 -13.10 -0.88
N GLY A 266 6.70 -14.09 -0.48
CA GLY A 266 6.23 -15.28 0.24
C GLY A 266 5.40 -16.18 -0.67
N THR A 267 4.17 -15.75 -0.98
CA THR A 267 3.29 -16.37 -1.96
C THR A 267 2.91 -15.36 -3.05
N VAL A 268 3.06 -15.74 -4.31
CA VAL A 268 2.64 -14.93 -5.46
C VAL A 268 1.14 -15.10 -5.67
N GLY A 269 0.43 -13.97 -5.71
CA GLY A 269 -1.01 -13.92 -5.97
C GLY A 269 -1.32 -13.72 -7.45
N MET A 270 -0.68 -12.73 -8.06
CA MET A 270 -0.87 -12.33 -9.45
C MET A 270 0.46 -11.83 -10.03
N THR A 271 0.70 -12.07 -11.31
CA THR A 271 1.79 -11.43 -12.06
C THR A 271 1.23 -10.80 -13.32
N ILE A 272 1.68 -9.58 -13.64
CA ILE A 272 1.37 -8.90 -14.90
C ILE A 272 2.70 -8.69 -15.63
N THR A 273 2.83 -9.29 -16.80
CA THR A 273 4.09 -9.33 -17.54
C THR A 273 3.93 -8.72 -18.93
N LYS A 274 4.91 -7.90 -19.32
CA LYS A 274 4.93 -7.27 -20.65
C LYS A 274 6.33 -7.28 -21.22
N THR A 275 6.44 -7.62 -22.51
CA THR A 275 7.67 -7.36 -23.27
C THR A 275 7.82 -5.87 -23.52
N THR A 276 9.04 -5.38 -23.32
CA THR A 276 9.42 -3.97 -23.46
C THR A 276 10.07 -3.66 -24.80
N THR A 277 10.49 -4.70 -25.54
CA THR A 277 11.31 -4.60 -26.75
C THR A 277 10.57 -4.95 -28.04
N LYS A 278 9.35 -5.50 -27.96
CA LYS A 278 8.56 -5.93 -29.12
C LYS A 278 7.07 -5.68 -28.92
N THR A 279 6.33 -5.63 -30.03
CA THR A 279 4.87 -5.71 -30.02
C THR A 279 4.41 -7.11 -29.61
N ASN A 280 3.77 -7.23 -28.46
CA ASN A 280 3.15 -8.46 -27.97
C ASN A 280 2.16 -8.16 -26.84
N HIS A 281 1.33 -9.14 -26.50
CA HIS A 281 0.33 -9.06 -25.45
C HIS A 281 0.90 -8.83 -24.04
N TRP A 282 0.00 -8.48 -23.12
CA TRP A 282 0.27 -8.45 -21.69
C TRP A 282 -0.21 -9.74 -21.05
N TRP A 283 0.66 -10.54 -20.46
CA TRP A 283 0.27 -11.80 -19.81
C TRP A 283 -0.02 -11.58 -18.34
N VAL A 284 -1.18 -12.03 -17.90
CA VAL A 284 -1.57 -12.04 -16.50
C VAL A 284 -1.71 -13.47 -16.02
N ASN A 285 -0.84 -13.89 -15.10
CA ASN A 285 -1.01 -15.14 -14.37
C ASN A 285 -1.62 -14.85 -13.01
N HIS A 286 -2.38 -15.80 -12.49
CA HIS A 286 -3.05 -15.69 -11.21
C HIS A 286 -3.03 -17.04 -10.51
N ARG A 287 -2.88 -17.06 -9.18
CA ARG A 287 -2.82 -18.30 -8.39
C ARG A 287 -4.06 -19.21 -8.49
N SER A 288 -5.17 -18.67 -9.00
CA SER A 288 -6.43 -19.39 -9.22
C SER A 288 -6.63 -19.88 -10.67
N PHE A 289 -5.62 -19.70 -11.53
CA PHE A 289 -5.55 -20.29 -12.86
C PHE A 289 -4.78 -21.62 -12.79
N PRO A 290 -4.85 -22.48 -13.83
CA PRO A 290 -3.82 -23.50 -14.02
C PRO A 290 -2.42 -22.87 -13.99
N ALA A 291 -1.38 -23.64 -13.63
CA ALA A 291 -0.02 -23.11 -13.50
C ALA A 291 0.50 -22.43 -14.79
N THR A 292 0.09 -22.96 -15.95
CA THR A 292 0.36 -22.41 -17.30
C THR A 292 -0.84 -21.61 -17.86
N GLY A 293 -1.80 -21.26 -17.01
CA GLY A 293 -2.95 -20.44 -17.38
C GLY A 293 -2.62 -18.96 -17.33
N PHE A 294 -3.10 -18.21 -18.31
CA PHE A 294 -2.97 -16.76 -18.35
C PHE A 294 -4.23 -16.09 -18.92
N ALA A 295 -4.42 -14.81 -18.59
CA ALA A 295 -5.32 -13.91 -19.31
C ALA A 295 -4.52 -12.78 -19.93
N SER A 296 -5.09 -12.07 -20.91
CA SER A 296 -4.41 -10.92 -21.55
C SER A 296 -4.90 -9.61 -20.95
N LEU A 297 -4.01 -8.77 -20.40
CA LEU A 297 -4.42 -7.48 -19.81
C LEU A 297 -5.01 -6.53 -20.86
N ASP A 298 -4.55 -6.62 -22.10
CA ASP A 298 -4.96 -5.75 -23.22
C ASP A 298 -6.22 -6.22 -23.95
N THR A 299 -6.86 -7.29 -23.50
CA THR A 299 -8.09 -7.81 -24.12
C THR A 299 -9.18 -8.11 -23.09
N SER A 300 -10.39 -8.40 -23.58
CA SER A 300 -11.51 -8.86 -22.77
C SER A 300 -11.64 -10.38 -22.73
N GLY A 301 -10.73 -11.12 -23.36
CA GLY A 301 -10.79 -12.58 -23.42
C GLY A 301 -10.73 -13.23 -22.02
N GLY A 302 -11.36 -14.39 -21.87
CA GLY A 302 -11.23 -15.21 -20.66
C GLY A 302 -9.82 -15.80 -20.50
N VAL A 303 -9.63 -16.64 -19.47
CA VAL A 303 -8.36 -17.34 -19.25
C VAL A 303 -8.12 -18.37 -20.34
N GLN A 304 -6.88 -18.40 -20.80
CA GLN A 304 -6.35 -19.30 -21.80
C GLN A 304 -5.29 -20.21 -21.16
N ALA A 305 -5.04 -21.36 -21.78
CA ALA A 305 -3.88 -22.19 -21.46
C ALA A 305 -2.70 -21.81 -22.36
N GLY A 306 -1.48 -21.83 -21.84
CA GLY A 306 -0.27 -21.72 -22.65
C GLY A 306 1.02 -21.87 -21.85
N ASP A 307 1.99 -22.58 -22.42
CA ASP A 307 3.18 -23.01 -21.67
C ASP A 307 4.32 -21.97 -21.66
N THR A 308 4.07 -20.74 -22.13
CA THR A 308 5.05 -19.65 -22.13
C THR A 308 5.44 -19.22 -20.72
N TRP A 309 4.46 -19.19 -19.81
CA TRP A 309 4.63 -18.71 -18.44
C TRP A 309 4.10 -19.73 -17.45
N THR A 310 4.94 -20.16 -16.52
CA THR A 310 4.55 -21.08 -15.45
C THR A 310 4.66 -20.36 -14.11
N LEU A 311 3.52 -20.15 -13.45
CA LEU A 311 3.46 -19.52 -12.14
C LEU A 311 3.72 -20.56 -11.04
N GLY A 312 4.80 -20.36 -10.29
CA GLY A 312 5.09 -21.07 -9.05
C GLY A 312 4.60 -20.31 -7.82
N ALA A 313 4.67 -20.94 -6.64
CA ALA A 313 4.26 -20.29 -5.39
C ALA A 313 5.09 -19.02 -5.08
N ASN A 314 6.37 -19.02 -5.46
CA ASN A 314 7.34 -17.97 -5.16
C ASN A 314 8.25 -17.64 -6.35
N SER A 315 7.84 -18.00 -7.56
CA SER A 315 8.61 -17.80 -8.78
C SER A 315 7.71 -17.71 -10.00
N LEU A 316 8.25 -17.16 -11.09
CA LEU A 316 7.63 -17.18 -12.41
C LEU A 316 8.68 -17.70 -13.40
N THR A 317 8.34 -18.73 -14.16
CA THR A 317 9.24 -19.31 -15.16
C THR A 317 8.81 -18.90 -16.56
N ILE A 318 9.76 -18.39 -17.34
CA ILE A 318 9.65 -18.15 -18.78
C ILE A 318 10.14 -19.42 -19.48
N SER A 319 9.33 -19.97 -20.38
CA SER A 319 9.70 -21.19 -21.11
C SER A 319 10.93 -20.99 -21.98
N ALA A 320 11.71 -22.06 -22.19
CA ALA A 320 12.88 -22.01 -23.07
C ALA A 320 12.51 -21.68 -24.53
N ASP A 321 11.30 -22.02 -24.96
CA ASP A 321 10.80 -21.77 -26.31
C ASP A 321 10.33 -20.32 -26.52
N SER A 322 10.31 -19.51 -25.46
CA SER A 322 9.97 -18.10 -25.58
C SER A 322 11.04 -17.33 -26.37
N GLU A 323 10.63 -16.29 -27.09
CA GLU A 323 11.55 -15.50 -27.90
C GLU A 323 12.54 -14.71 -27.03
N THR A 324 13.78 -14.52 -27.51
CA THR A 324 14.77 -13.62 -26.87
C THR A 324 14.21 -12.20 -26.78
N GLN A 325 13.88 -11.74 -25.58
CA GLN A 325 13.25 -10.44 -25.31
C GLN A 325 13.57 -9.94 -23.90
N THR A 326 13.37 -8.64 -23.66
CA THR A 326 13.36 -8.06 -22.31
C THR A 326 11.92 -7.88 -21.84
N TYR A 327 11.62 -8.41 -20.66
CA TYR A 327 10.31 -8.34 -20.01
C TYR A 327 10.38 -7.50 -18.74
N ILE A 328 9.27 -6.84 -18.42
CA ILE A 328 8.99 -6.34 -17.07
C ILE A 328 7.90 -7.22 -16.46
N VAL A 329 8.16 -7.75 -15.27
CA VAL A 329 7.22 -8.54 -14.47
C VAL A 329 6.80 -7.71 -13.27
N TYR A 330 5.51 -7.41 -13.17
CA TYR A 330 4.88 -6.81 -12.00
C TYR A 330 4.25 -7.93 -11.16
N ALA A 331 4.93 -8.36 -10.11
CA ALA A 331 4.46 -9.45 -9.26
C ALA A 331 3.82 -8.91 -7.97
N PHE A 332 2.64 -9.43 -7.66
CA PHE A 332 1.82 -9.06 -6.51
C PHE A 332 1.67 -10.25 -5.56
N GLY A 333 1.76 -10.00 -4.26
CA GLY A 333 1.65 -11.01 -3.22
C GLY A 333 0.23 -11.54 -3.02
N HIS A 334 0.14 -12.65 -2.29
CA HIS A 334 -1.08 -13.11 -1.64
C HIS A 334 -0.74 -13.38 -0.18
N ASP A 335 -1.30 -12.58 0.72
CA ASP A 335 -0.97 -12.60 2.13
C ASP A 335 -2.23 -12.66 3.00
N VAL A 336 -2.44 -13.83 3.60
CA VAL A 336 -3.58 -14.12 4.48
C VAL A 336 -3.26 -13.93 5.96
N ALA A 337 -2.06 -13.47 6.30
CA ALA A 337 -1.75 -13.10 7.67
C ALA A 337 -2.64 -11.93 8.13
N GLU A 338 -2.78 -11.79 9.46
CA GLU A 338 -3.59 -10.74 10.07
C GLU A 338 -3.13 -9.32 9.69
N ASP A 339 -1.83 -9.14 9.46
CA ASP A 339 -1.19 -7.91 9.01
C ASP A 339 -1.03 -7.83 7.47
N GLY A 340 -1.53 -8.83 6.74
CA GLY A 340 -1.47 -8.89 5.29
C GLY A 340 -2.11 -7.66 4.63
N GLN A 341 -1.45 -7.14 3.60
CA GLN A 341 -1.86 -5.92 2.89
C GLN A 341 -2.51 -6.19 1.52
N ILE A 342 -2.41 -7.43 1.02
CA ILE A 342 -2.88 -7.80 -0.30
C ILE A 342 -3.38 -9.25 -0.33
N GLN A 343 -4.51 -9.47 -0.98
CA GLN A 343 -5.02 -10.82 -1.22
C GLN A 343 -5.51 -10.97 -2.66
N CYS A 344 -5.04 -12.03 -3.31
CA CYS A 344 -5.54 -12.50 -4.60
C CYS A 344 -6.40 -13.76 -4.45
N GLY A 345 -7.53 -13.81 -5.14
CA GLY A 345 -8.48 -14.91 -5.01
C GLY A 345 -9.49 -15.00 -6.15
N VAL A 346 -10.52 -15.82 -5.95
CA VAL A 346 -11.62 -16.01 -6.89
C VAL A 346 -12.94 -16.00 -6.11
N TYR A 347 -13.96 -15.40 -6.69
CA TYR A 347 -15.35 -15.59 -6.26
C TYR A 347 -16.19 -16.04 -7.46
N THR A 348 -17.33 -16.67 -7.18
CA THR A 348 -18.29 -17.04 -8.22
C THR A 348 -19.45 -16.07 -8.15
N GLU A 349 -19.77 -15.42 -9.27
CA GLU A 349 -20.91 -14.52 -9.34
C GLU A 349 -22.22 -15.29 -9.17
N GLY A 350 -23.12 -14.78 -8.33
CA GLY A 350 -24.43 -15.34 -8.08
C GLY A 350 -25.56 -14.53 -8.71
N SER A 351 -26.78 -15.04 -8.58
CA SER A 351 -28.01 -14.27 -8.80
C SER A 351 -28.30 -13.27 -7.67
N SER A 352 -27.51 -13.31 -6.59
CA SER A 352 -27.52 -12.36 -5.48
C SER A 352 -26.12 -11.75 -5.29
N ASP A 353 -26.06 -10.68 -4.51
CA ASP A 353 -24.79 -10.09 -4.06
C ASP A 353 -23.88 -11.15 -3.42
N VAL A 354 -22.59 -11.05 -3.72
CA VAL A 354 -21.54 -11.95 -3.20
C VAL A 354 -20.60 -11.14 -2.32
N ASN A 355 -20.54 -11.50 -1.04
CA ASN A 355 -19.60 -10.90 -0.10
C ASN A 355 -18.27 -11.65 -0.13
N VAL A 356 -17.20 -10.96 -0.50
CA VAL A 356 -15.83 -11.48 -0.47
C VAL A 356 -15.20 -11.07 0.84
N ALA A 357 -14.98 -12.04 1.73
CA ALA A 357 -14.38 -11.81 3.04
C ALA A 357 -12.85 -11.87 2.97
N LEU A 358 -12.19 -10.76 3.34
CA LEU A 358 -10.73 -10.61 3.31
C LEU A 358 -10.10 -10.54 4.72
N GLY A 359 -10.92 -10.32 5.76
CA GLY A 359 -10.44 -10.01 7.12
C GLY A 359 -10.27 -8.51 7.38
N TRP A 360 -10.43 -7.67 6.34
CA TRP A 360 -10.20 -6.23 6.39
C TRP A 360 -10.95 -5.51 5.24
N PRO A 361 -11.23 -4.20 5.37
CA PRO A 361 -11.85 -3.45 4.29
C PRO A 361 -10.89 -3.24 3.12
N ALA A 362 -11.34 -3.47 1.88
CA ALA A 362 -10.52 -3.27 0.69
C ALA A 362 -10.50 -1.80 0.25
N GLN A 363 -9.32 -1.20 -0.01
CA GLN A 363 -9.23 0.15 -0.60
C GLN A 363 -9.14 0.15 -2.12
N PHE A 364 -8.71 -0.97 -2.72
CA PHE A 364 -8.57 -1.15 -4.15
C PHE A 364 -8.89 -2.59 -4.50
N VAL A 365 -9.61 -2.80 -5.60
CA VAL A 365 -9.89 -4.13 -6.16
C VAL A 365 -9.74 -4.09 -7.68
N LEU A 366 -8.90 -4.97 -8.21
CA LEU A 366 -8.82 -5.30 -9.63
C LEU A 366 -9.52 -6.63 -9.86
N THR A 367 -10.50 -6.69 -10.78
CA THR A 367 -11.23 -7.92 -11.11
C THR A 367 -11.21 -8.26 -12.59
N LYS A 368 -11.36 -9.56 -12.88
CA LYS A 368 -11.46 -10.08 -14.25
C LYS A 368 -12.27 -11.38 -14.29
N PRO A 369 -13.25 -11.52 -15.21
CA PRO A 369 -13.86 -12.82 -15.46
C PRO A 369 -12.82 -13.84 -15.93
N LYS A 370 -12.76 -14.96 -15.22
CA LYS A 370 -11.83 -16.07 -15.42
C LYS A 370 -12.29 -16.98 -16.54
N ASP A 371 -13.57 -17.34 -16.55
CA ASP A 371 -14.19 -18.33 -17.44
C ASP A 371 -15.21 -17.72 -18.41
N ALA A 372 -15.22 -16.38 -18.52
CA ALA A 372 -16.04 -15.64 -19.48
C ALA A 372 -15.27 -14.46 -20.08
N SER A 373 -15.81 -13.90 -21.16
CA SER A 373 -15.34 -12.63 -21.70
C SER A 373 -15.77 -11.47 -20.79
N GLY A 374 -14.86 -10.53 -20.55
CA GLY A 374 -15.12 -9.31 -19.81
C GLY A 374 -13.85 -8.51 -19.55
N ASN A 375 -14.01 -7.21 -19.30
CA ASN A 375 -12.91 -6.27 -19.14
C ASN A 375 -12.22 -6.39 -17.77
N TRP A 376 -11.05 -5.76 -17.64
CA TRP A 376 -10.29 -5.66 -16.40
C TRP A 376 -10.76 -4.46 -15.59
N TRP A 377 -11.58 -4.70 -14.56
CA TRP A 377 -12.21 -3.64 -13.79
C TRP A 377 -11.39 -3.25 -12.57
N VAL A 378 -11.32 -1.95 -12.30
CA VAL A 378 -10.70 -1.39 -11.10
C VAL A 378 -11.68 -0.48 -10.38
N VAL A 379 -11.90 -0.78 -9.10
CA VAL A 379 -12.64 0.07 -8.16
C VAL A 379 -11.74 0.43 -6.97
N ASP A 380 -11.94 1.61 -6.40
CA ASP A 380 -11.21 2.04 -5.21
C ASP A 380 -12.02 3.02 -4.34
N THR A 381 -11.55 3.22 -3.11
CA THR A 381 -12.24 4.08 -2.13
C THR A 381 -12.14 5.56 -2.46
N ALA A 382 -11.07 6.01 -3.12
CA ALA A 382 -10.87 7.42 -3.43
C ALA A 382 -11.93 7.94 -4.43
N ARG A 383 -12.31 7.10 -5.39
CA ARG A 383 -13.37 7.41 -6.38
C ARG A 383 -14.77 7.04 -5.89
N GLY A 384 -14.85 6.03 -5.02
CA GLY A 384 -16.06 5.33 -4.63
C GLY A 384 -16.15 3.97 -5.33
N PHE A 385 -16.57 2.93 -4.59
CA PHE A 385 -16.71 1.56 -5.13
C PHE A 385 -17.87 1.41 -6.14
N ASP A 386 -18.72 2.43 -6.24
CA ASP A 386 -19.78 2.60 -7.24
C ASP A 386 -19.26 3.12 -8.59
N LYS A 387 -17.95 3.39 -8.70
CA LYS A 387 -17.28 3.82 -9.92
C LYS A 387 -16.20 2.84 -10.34
N GLY A 388 -16.21 2.49 -11.62
CA GLY A 388 -15.29 1.53 -12.20
C GLY A 388 -14.54 2.08 -13.40
N LEU A 389 -13.24 1.80 -13.46
CA LEU A 389 -12.42 1.99 -14.64
C LEU A 389 -12.03 0.65 -15.24
N ARG A 390 -11.76 0.64 -16.54
CA ARG A 390 -11.27 -0.53 -17.28
C ARG A 390 -9.84 -0.31 -17.72
N LEU A 391 -8.92 -1.18 -17.30
CA LEU A 391 -7.49 -1.02 -17.60
C LEU A 391 -7.16 -1.30 -19.07
N ASN A 392 -7.98 -2.10 -19.72
CA ASN A 392 -7.79 -2.57 -21.09
C ASN A 392 -8.54 -1.73 -22.15
N THR A 393 -9.17 -0.62 -21.74
CA THR A 393 -9.85 0.32 -22.64
C THR A 393 -9.42 1.75 -22.34
N THR A 394 -9.74 2.68 -23.24
CA THR A 394 -9.54 4.12 -23.02
C THR A 394 -10.72 4.76 -22.32
N ASP A 395 -11.80 4.01 -22.03
CA ASP A 395 -13.03 4.57 -21.48
C ASP A 395 -12.79 5.30 -20.16
N ALA A 396 -13.54 6.39 -20.00
CA ALA A 396 -13.63 7.19 -18.79
C ALA A 396 -14.31 6.43 -17.63
N ASP A 397 -14.38 7.07 -16.47
CA ASP A 397 -14.99 6.50 -15.26
C ASP A 397 -16.46 6.19 -15.53
N VAL A 398 -16.88 4.95 -15.23
CA VAL A 398 -18.27 4.53 -15.38
C VAL A 398 -18.87 4.43 -13.99
N SER A 399 -19.97 5.16 -13.77
CA SER A 399 -20.84 4.90 -12.62
C SER A 399 -21.51 3.55 -12.82
N ALA A 400 -20.99 2.55 -12.12
CA ALA A 400 -21.49 1.19 -12.16
C ALA A 400 -21.44 0.66 -10.74
N ALA A 401 -22.62 0.47 -10.14
CA ALA A 401 -22.80 -0.11 -8.82
C ALA A 401 -22.50 -1.63 -8.86
N TYR A 402 -21.35 -2.02 -9.39
CA TYR A 402 -20.91 -3.42 -9.50
C TYR A 402 -20.24 -3.89 -8.22
N TYR A 403 -19.71 -2.97 -7.42
CA TYR A 403 -19.00 -3.28 -6.20
C TYR A 403 -19.42 -2.34 -5.06
N ALA A 404 -19.27 -2.83 -3.84
CA ALA A 404 -19.39 -2.01 -2.63
C ALA A 404 -18.33 -2.45 -1.62
N GLN A 405 -17.78 -1.50 -0.87
CA GLN A 405 -16.87 -1.83 0.22
C GLN A 405 -17.66 -2.24 1.47
N HIS A 406 -17.09 -3.12 2.29
CA HIS A 406 -17.55 -3.32 3.67
C HIS A 406 -16.35 -3.55 4.62
N SER A 407 -16.59 -3.56 5.92
CA SER A 407 -15.54 -3.65 6.95
C SER A 407 -14.68 -4.91 6.91
N ASN A 408 -15.10 -5.92 6.16
CA ASN A 408 -14.44 -7.21 6.04
C ASN A 408 -14.10 -7.58 4.59
N GLY A 409 -14.11 -6.61 3.66
CA GLY A 409 -13.74 -6.85 2.27
C GLY A 409 -14.57 -6.02 1.29
N PHE A 410 -15.16 -6.68 0.30
CA PHE A 410 -16.03 -6.05 -0.68
C PHE A 410 -17.17 -6.97 -1.13
N THR A 411 -18.27 -6.37 -1.53
CA THR A 411 -19.42 -7.03 -2.14
C THR A 411 -19.34 -6.87 -3.65
N ALA A 412 -19.42 -7.96 -4.39
CA ALA A 412 -19.75 -7.95 -5.82
C ALA A 412 -21.28 -7.98 -5.96
N LYS A 413 -21.84 -6.98 -6.64
CA LYS A 413 -23.28 -6.88 -6.87
C LYS A 413 -23.75 -7.91 -7.89
N ALA A 414 -24.98 -8.38 -7.75
CA ALA A 414 -25.52 -9.43 -8.61
C ALA A 414 -25.63 -9.01 -10.09
N GLY A 415 -25.40 -9.96 -11.00
CA GLY A 415 -25.87 -9.87 -12.39
C GLY A 415 -25.01 -9.06 -13.37
N ASN A 416 -23.71 -8.89 -13.09
CA ASN A 416 -22.81 -8.09 -13.92
C ASN A 416 -22.14 -8.88 -15.05
N PHE A 417 -21.75 -10.13 -14.81
CA PHE A 417 -21.07 -11.01 -15.80
C PHE A 417 -21.85 -12.29 -16.10
N GLY A 418 -22.92 -12.56 -15.35
CA GLY A 418 -23.79 -13.72 -15.49
C GLY A 418 -23.57 -14.74 -14.38
N ALA A 419 -24.66 -15.35 -13.92
CA ALA A 419 -24.61 -16.33 -12.83
C ALA A 419 -23.64 -17.48 -13.15
N ASN A 420 -22.88 -17.90 -12.13
CA ASN A 420 -21.83 -18.93 -12.16
C ASN A 420 -20.52 -18.52 -12.83
N THR A 421 -20.35 -17.26 -13.26
CA THR A 421 -19.06 -16.78 -13.76
C THR A 421 -18.05 -16.70 -12.62
N GLN A 422 -16.89 -17.33 -12.77
CA GLN A 422 -15.77 -17.17 -11.86
C GLN A 422 -15.05 -15.86 -12.14
N ILE A 423 -14.84 -15.05 -11.11
CA ILE A 423 -14.14 -13.77 -11.20
C ILE A 423 -12.90 -13.83 -10.33
N VAL A 424 -11.73 -13.65 -10.91
CA VAL A 424 -10.51 -13.45 -10.12
C VAL A 424 -10.38 -12.02 -9.66
N TYR A 425 -9.74 -11.83 -8.51
CA TYR A 425 -9.49 -10.51 -7.95
C TYR A 425 -8.10 -10.39 -7.36
N MET A 426 -7.59 -9.15 -7.33
CA MET A 426 -6.51 -8.68 -6.46
C MET A 426 -7.07 -7.52 -5.63
N ALA A 427 -7.08 -7.67 -4.32
CA ALA A 427 -7.58 -6.66 -3.39
C ALA A 427 -6.46 -6.17 -2.48
N ILE A 428 -6.46 -4.87 -2.17
CA ILE A 428 -5.47 -4.23 -1.28
C ILE A 428 -6.20 -3.68 -0.05
N ARG A 429 -5.62 -3.91 1.12
CA ARG A 429 -6.16 -3.50 2.42
C ARG A 429 -6.17 -2.00 2.58
N ALA A 430 -7.25 -1.43 3.10
CA ALA A 430 -7.29 -0.03 3.48
C ALA A 430 -6.31 0.25 4.62
N SER A 431 -5.48 1.28 4.42
CA SER A 431 -4.48 1.78 5.36
C SER A 431 -5.09 2.52 6.54
#